data_AF-A0A7D9K9W5-F1
#
_entry.id   AF-A0A7D9K9W5-F1
#
_cell.length_a   1.000
_cell.length_b   1.000
_cell.length_c   1.000
_cell.angle_alpha   90.00
_cell.angle_beta   90.00
_cell.angle_gamma   90.00
#
_symmetry.space_group_name_H-M   'P 1'
#
loop_
_entity.id
_entity.type
_entity.pdbx_description
1 polymer ?
#
loop_
_entity_poly.entity_id
_entity_poly.type
_entity_poly.pdbx_seq_one_letter_code
_entity_poly.pdbx_strand_id
1 'polypeptide(L)'
;ERAKDLISNGTTIKRNINPSSKRALGRYLNSIDWPQIIPSTNDCDQLSNMFQNIVLTGVNILMPMTRSKKCPVDAPWITNHFKSLIIE
;
A
#
# COMPACT_ATOMS: atom_id res chain seq x y z
N GLU A 1 -3.68 -12.36 7.62
CA GLU A 1 -4.71 -12.07 6.61
C GLU A 1 -4.04 -11.82 5.26
N ARG A 2 -4.24 -12.72 4.30
CA ARG A 2 -3.53 -12.72 3.00
C ARG A 2 -4.32 -11.84 2.03
N ALA A 3 -3.74 -10.73 1.56
CA ALA A 3 -4.37 -9.90 0.54
C ALA A 3 -4.67 -10.77 -0.69
N LYS A 4 -5.96 -10.87 -1.06
CA LYS A 4 -6.39 -11.61 -2.25
C LYS A 4 -5.96 -10.82 -3.47
N ASP A 5 -5.04 -11.39 -4.24
CA ASP A 5 -4.64 -10.87 -5.54
C ASP A 5 -5.86 -10.85 -6.46
N LEU A 6 -6.31 -9.66 -6.88
CA LEU A 6 -7.32 -9.54 -7.92
C LEU A 6 -6.63 -9.82 -9.26
N ILE A 7 -6.88 -11.01 -9.81
CA ILE A 7 -6.37 -11.45 -11.11
C ILE A 7 -7.47 -11.17 -12.14
N SER A 8 -7.20 -10.24 -13.06
CA SER A 8 -8.00 -10.05 -14.27
C SER A 8 -7.04 -9.97 -15.46
N ASN A 9 -7.23 -10.84 -16.45
CA ASN A 9 -6.50 -10.86 -17.73
C ASN A 9 -4.98 -10.69 -17.60
N GLY A 10 -4.31 -11.59 -16.87
CA GLY A 10 -2.85 -11.61 -16.74
C GLY A 10 -2.24 -10.42 -15.96
N THR A 11 -3.06 -9.50 -15.45
CA THR A 11 -2.61 -8.39 -14.61
C THR A 11 -2.88 -8.72 -13.15
N THR A 12 -1.83 -8.67 -12.33
CA THR A 12 -1.92 -8.81 -10.89
C THR A 12 -1.70 -7.45 -10.25
N ILE A 13 -2.71 -6.97 -9.53
CA ILE A 13 -2.62 -5.73 -8.74
C ILE A 13 -2.25 -6.12 -7.31
N LYS A 14 -1.10 -5.65 -6.83
CA LYS A 14 -0.59 -5.92 -5.48
C LYS A 14 -0.25 -4.63 -4.79
N ARG A 15 -0.54 -4.56 -3.48
CA ARG A 15 -0.03 -3.48 -2.65
C ARG A 15 1.39 -3.81 -2.22
N ASN A 16 2.28 -2.82 -2.27
CA ASN A 16 3.63 -2.99 -1.77
C ASN A 16 3.63 -3.12 -0.24
N ILE A 17 3.79 -4.35 0.28
CA ILE A 17 3.71 -4.69 1.71
C ILE A 17 5.06 -5.07 2.32
N ASN A 18 6.15 -4.60 1.72
CA ASN A 18 7.49 -4.93 2.20
C ASN A 18 7.76 -4.33 3.60
N PRO A 19 8.75 -4.88 4.35
CA PRO A 19 9.05 -4.41 5.70
C PRO A 19 9.51 -2.95 5.79
N SER A 20 10.23 -2.42 4.78
CA SER A 20 10.71 -1.04 4.79
C SER A 20 9.58 -0.04 4.61
N SER A 21 8.66 -0.29 3.67
CA SER A 21 7.43 0.49 3.47
C SER A 21 6.52 0.44 4.71
N LYS A 22 6.39 -0.72 5.36
CA LYS A 22 5.67 -0.82 6.65
C LYS A 22 6.32 0.03 7.74
N ARG A 23 7.66 -0.01 7.84
CA ARG A 23 8.41 0.80 8.81
C ARG A 23 8.27 2.30 8.52
N ALA A 24 8.27 2.69 7.25
CA ALA A 24 8.04 4.07 6.83
C ALA A 24 6.62 4.54 7.21
N LEU A 25 5.59 3.70 7.01
CA LEU A 25 4.23 4.00 7.44
C LEU A 25 4.14 4.20 8.96
N GLY A 26 4.82 3.35 9.74
CA GLY A 26 4.90 3.53 11.19
C GLY A 26 5.52 4.87 11.59
N ARG A 27 6.61 5.29 10.92
CA ARG A 27 7.22 6.61 11.15
C ARG A 27 6.29 7.76 10.79
N TYR A 28 5.59 7.65 9.66
CA TYR A 28 4.59 8.62 9.23
C TYR A 28 3.50 8.80 10.28
N LEU A 29 2.86 7.72 10.72
CA LEU A 29 1.78 7.79 11.73
C LEU A 29 2.29 8.32 13.08
N ASN A 30 3.53 8.02 13.45
CA ASN A 30 4.15 8.51 14.68
C ASN A 30 4.59 9.99 14.60
N SER A 31 4.75 10.54 13.39
CA SER A 31 5.12 11.94 13.18
C SER A 31 3.93 12.90 13.23
N ILE A 32 2.71 12.37 13.25
CA ILE A 32 1.48 13.15 13.26
C ILE A 32 1.17 13.60 14.69
N ASP A 33 0.90 14.89 14.86
CA ASP A 33 0.48 15.46 16.13
C ASP A 33 -1.04 15.26 16.33
N TRP A 34 -1.42 14.05 16.75
CA TRP A 34 -2.82 13.67 16.98
C TRP A 34 -3.59 14.59 17.95
N PRO A 35 -3.01 15.06 19.07
CA PRO A 35 -3.67 15.99 19.97
C PRO A 35 -4.06 17.33 19.34
N GLN A 36 -3.44 17.75 18.24
CA GLN A 36 -3.84 18.95 17.51
C GLN A 36 -5.04 18.69 16.57
N ILE A 37 -5.18 17.45 16.10
CA ILE A 37 -6.18 17.04 15.10
C ILE A 37 -7.49 16.58 15.75
N ILE A 38 -7.40 15.94 16.91
CA ILE A 38 -8.57 15.39 17.63
C ILE A 38 -9.54 16.47 18.15
N PRO A 39 -9.10 17.59 18.78
CA PRO A 39 -10.01 18.57 19.36
C PRO A 39 -10.65 19.53 18.35
N SER A 40 -10.25 19.50 17.07
CA SER A 40 -10.84 20.39 16.05
C SER A 40 -12.24 20.00 15.59
N THR A 41 -12.78 18.86 16.04
CA THR A 41 -14.06 18.31 15.59
C THR A 41 -14.86 17.74 16.75
N ASN A 42 -16.05 18.30 17.01
CA ASN A 42 -17.00 17.80 18.02
C ASN A 42 -17.85 16.61 17.52
N ASP A 43 -17.69 16.21 16.26
CA ASP A 43 -18.45 15.13 15.64
C ASP A 43 -17.58 13.88 15.43
N CYS A 44 -18.06 12.75 15.94
CA CYS A 44 -17.34 11.47 15.92
C CYS A 44 -17.17 10.94 14.49
N ASP A 45 -18.18 11.14 13.63
CA ASP A 45 -18.14 10.70 12.24
C ASP A 45 -17.09 11.49 11.43
N GLN A 46 -17.02 12.80 11.64
CA GLN A 46 -15.97 13.63 11.05
C GLN A 46 -14.57 13.22 11.49
N LEU A 47 -14.38 12.93 12.79
CA LEU A 47 -13.09 12.47 13.30
C LEU A 47 -12.69 11.12 12.69
N SER A 48 -13.64 10.19 12.57
CA SER A 48 -13.43 8.89 11.93
C SER A 48 -13.04 9.05 10.46
N ASN A 49 -13.75 9.90 9.70
CA ASN A 49 -13.43 10.18 8.31
C ASN A 49 -12.05 10.82 8.15
N MET A 50 -11.69 11.76 9.02
CA MET A 50 -10.39 12.41 8.99
C MET A 50 -9.27 11.41 9.28
N PHE A 51 -9.43 10.57 10.30
CA PHE A 51 -8.49 9.50 10.61
C PHE A 51 -8.32 8.53 9.43
N GLN A 52 -9.42 8.08 8.84
CA GLN A 52 -9.39 7.20 7.67
C GLN A 52 -8.66 7.86 6.51
N ASN A 53 -8.92 9.14 6.23
CA ASN A 53 -8.25 9.87 5.15
C ASN A 53 -6.74 9.98 5.36
N ILE A 54 -6.31 10.29 6.59
CA ILE A 54 -4.89 10.36 6.95
C ILE A 54 -4.21 9.00 6.72
N VAL A 55 -4.81 7.92 7.25
CA VAL A 55 -4.27 6.57 7.12
C VAL A 55 -4.22 6.14 5.65
N LEU A 56 -5.30 6.34 4.89
CA LEU A 56 -5.37 5.99 3.48
C LEU A 56 -4.35 6.78 2.65
N THR A 57 -4.16 8.06 2.95
CA THR A 57 -3.15 8.90 2.30
C THR A 57 -1.75 8.36 2.56
N GLY A 58 -1.40 8.09 3.82
CA GLY A 58 -0.10 7.53 4.19
C GLY A 58 0.15 6.17 3.53
N VAL A 59 -0.85 5.30 3.50
CA VAL A 59 -0.77 3.99 2.84
C VAL A 59 -0.59 4.15 1.33
N ASN A 60 -1.33 5.04 0.66
CA ASN A 60 -1.22 5.20 -0.79
C ASN A 60 0.13 5.79 -1.22
N ILE A 61 0.72 6.68 -0.41
CA ILE A 61 2.03 7.28 -0.68
C ILE A 61 3.15 6.27 -0.44
N LEU A 62 3.15 5.59 0.71
CA LEU A 62 4.27 4.76 1.16
C LEU A 62 4.19 3.30 0.72
N MET A 63 2.97 2.83 0.43
CA MET A 63 2.63 1.47 0.04
C MET A 63 1.70 1.49 -1.19
N PRO A 64 2.17 2.00 -2.34
CA PRO A 64 1.35 2.14 -3.52
C PRO A 64 0.87 0.78 -4.06
N MET A 65 -0.25 0.81 -4.78
CA MET A 65 -0.70 -0.33 -5.59
C MET A 65 0.12 -0.41 -6.86
N THR A 66 0.87 -1.50 -7.01
CA THR A 66 1.63 -1.80 -8.22
C THR A 66 0.85 -2.78 -9.10
N ARG A 67 0.83 -2.49 -10.40
CA ARG A 67 0.25 -3.38 -11.41
C ARG A 67 1.39 -4.12 -12.07
N SER A 68 1.34 -5.44 -12.02
CA SER A 68 2.29 -6.28 -12.76
C SER A 68 1.52 -7.06 -13.82
N LYS A 69 1.91 -6.90 -15.08
CA LYS A 69 1.43 -7.74 -16.19
C LYS A 69 2.34 -8.95 -16.29
N LYS A 70 1.78 -10.15 -16.30
CA LYS A 70 2.51 -11.36 -16.72
C LYS A 70 2.61 -11.32 -18.24
N CYS A 71 3.81 -11.36 -18.82
CA CYS A 71 3.91 -11.51 -20.27
C CYS A 71 3.48 -12.94 -20.62
N PRO A 72 2.60 -13.13 -21.60
CA PRO A 72 2.14 -14.47 -21.99
C PRO A 72 3.26 -15.34 -22.61
N VAL A 73 4.39 -14.73 -23.00
CA VAL A 73 5.59 -15.40 -23.51
C VAL A 73 6.48 -15.93 -22.37
N ASP A 74 6.26 -15.46 -21.13
CA ASP A 74 7.05 -15.94 -20.01
C ASP A 74 6.68 -17.37 -19.66
N ALA A 75 7.70 -18.22 -19.53
CA ALA A 75 7.50 -19.56 -19.03
C ALA A 75 6.88 -19.52 -17.61
N PRO A 76 6.04 -20.50 -17.21
CA PRO A 76 5.23 -20.44 -15.99
C PRO A 76 6.01 -20.33 -14.67
N TRP A 77 7.32 -20.55 -14.71
CA TRP A 77 8.27 -20.48 -13.59
C TRP A 77 9.03 -19.14 -13.53
N ILE A 78 8.91 -18.30 -14.55
CA ILE A 78 9.46 -16.95 -14.56
C ILE A 78 8.52 -16.04 -13.76
N THR A 79 8.95 -15.70 -12.55
CA THR A 79 8.24 -14.76 -11.69
C THR A 79 8.73 -13.33 -11.91
N ASN A 80 7.89 -12.33 -11.57
CA ASN A 80 8.31 -10.93 -11.62
C ASN A 80 9.51 -10.65 -10.71
N HIS A 81 9.66 -11.40 -9.61
CA HIS A 81 10.84 -11.32 -8.74
C HIS A 81 12.11 -11.79 -9.46
N PHE A 82 12.03 -12.88 -10.21
CA PHE A 82 13.16 -13.36 -11.01
C PHE A 82 13.57 -12.32 -12.06
N LYS A 83 12.60 -11.67 -12.73
CA LYS A 83 12.88 -10.59 -13.69
C LYS A 83 13.55 -9.37 -13.06
N SER A 84 13.13 -8.96 -11.86
CA SER A 84 13.76 -7.82 -11.18
C SER A 84 15.21 -8.06 -10.78
N LEU A 85 15.63 -9.32 -10.64
CA LEU A 85 17.01 -9.69 -10.32
C LEU A 85 17.94 -9.72 -11.55
N ILE A 86 17.39 -9.70 -12.77
CA ILE A 86 18.18 -9.76 -14.02
C ILE A 86 18.51 -8.36 -14.55
N ILE A 87 17.76 -7.34 -14.14
CA ILE A 87 17.85 -5.97 -14.65
C ILE A 87 18.73 -5.09 -13.73
N GLU A 88 19.42 -5.67 -12.74
CA GLU A 88 20.47 -4.98 -11.95
C GLU A 88 21.82 -4.99 -12.67
#